data_AF-A0A5E7XX99-F1
#
_entry.id   AF-A0A5E7XX99-F1
#
_cell.length_a   1.000
_cell.length_b   1.000
_cell.length_c   1.000
_cell.angle_alpha   90.00
_cell.angle_beta   90.00
_cell.angle_gamma   90.00
#
_symmetry.space_group_name_H-M   'P 1'
#
loop_
_entity.id
_entity.type
_entity.pdbx_description
1 polymer ?
#
loop_
_entity_poly.entity_id
_entity_poly.type
_entity_poly.pdbx_seq_one_letter_code
_entity_poly.pdbx_strand_id
1 'polypeptide(L)'
;MTDPHAIVASTVAAAQAAATVTPRTVEQIDKFGTDVAKTIRLLLFPFQVTGALQERLERYIDRAIRQVPEERRIEPVESVAYPIVEKLRFQPENDPITELYISLLSRAMDGERVGEAHPAFFTVLTQLAPDELIFLHDFARHDETVIMSPVGQKVYPDPALRKARLDKCEMPAEIRAEVEGIVFRYEVLSQPEMFPVYQEHLQHLGLIEYVSGLERYRSYFQSKKRDDSELSIFAMKVTHFGRLFLKACTRSVAESGDKTAALV
;
A
#
# COMPACT_ATOMS: atom_id res chain seq x y z
N MET A 1 13.05 33.00 -46.11
CA MET A 1 12.41 31.70 -45.84
C MET A 1 13.44 30.64 -46.18
N THR A 2 14.18 30.15 -45.18
CA THR A 2 15.32 29.23 -45.36
C THR A 2 14.77 27.83 -45.55
N ASP A 3 15.11 27.20 -46.67
CA ASP A 3 14.60 25.88 -47.06
C ASP A 3 15.10 24.81 -46.07
N PRO A 4 14.21 24.12 -45.33
CA PRO A 4 14.61 23.08 -44.37
C PRO A 4 15.34 21.90 -45.03
N HIS A 5 15.13 21.64 -46.33
CA HIS A 5 15.88 20.62 -47.06
C HIS A 5 17.34 21.00 -47.29
N ALA A 6 17.66 22.29 -47.36
CA ALA A 6 19.04 22.78 -47.53
C ALA A 6 19.89 22.56 -46.27
N ILE A 7 19.27 22.64 -45.08
CA ILE A 7 19.96 22.44 -43.79
C ILE A 7 20.27 20.95 -43.57
N VAL A 8 19.34 20.06 -43.92
CA VAL A 8 19.55 18.60 -43.83
C VAL A 8 20.57 18.12 -44.87
N ALA A 9 20.55 18.65 -46.10
CA ALA A 9 21.54 18.30 -47.11
C ALA A 9 22.96 18.78 -46.75
N SER A 10 23.08 19.99 -46.17
CA SER A 10 24.36 20.55 -45.73
C SER A 10 24.99 19.75 -44.58
N THR A 11 24.17 19.23 -43.66
CA THR A 11 24.66 18.43 -42.52
C THR A 11 25.10 17.03 -42.92
N VAL A 12 24.43 16.40 -43.89
CA VAL A 12 24.85 15.11 -44.48
C VAL A 12 26.14 15.27 -45.29
N ALA A 13 26.28 16.35 -46.06
CA ALA A 13 27.49 16.64 -46.82
C ALA A 13 28.71 16.93 -45.91
N ALA A 14 28.51 17.67 -44.82
CA ALA A 14 29.55 17.92 -43.83
C ALA A 14 29.98 16.64 -43.10
N ALA A 15 29.04 15.74 -42.80
CA ALA A 15 29.33 14.44 -42.19
C ALA A 15 30.14 13.52 -43.14
N GLN A 16 29.81 13.52 -44.44
CA GLN A 16 30.55 12.75 -45.46
C GLN A 16 31.97 13.28 -45.69
N ALA A 17 32.18 14.60 -45.63
CA ALA A 17 33.51 15.21 -45.78
C ALA A 17 34.42 15.03 -44.54
N ALA A 18 33.85 14.80 -43.36
CA ALA A 18 34.59 14.59 -42.12
C ALA A 18 35.07 13.14 -41.92
N ALA A 19 34.41 12.16 -42.56
CA ALA A 19 34.82 10.75 -42.53
C ALA A 19 36.21 10.51 -43.18
N THR A 20 36.70 11.46 -43.96
CA THR A 20 38.02 11.44 -44.61
C THR A 20 39.17 12.00 -43.76
N VAL A 21 38.94 12.46 -42.51
CA VAL A 21 39.95 13.16 -41.69
C VAL A 21 40.06 12.55 -40.29
N THR A 22 41.31 12.42 -39.81
CA THR A 22 41.85 11.91 -38.51
C THR A 22 40.86 11.58 -37.36
N PRO A 23 41.16 10.55 -36.53
CA PRO A 23 40.23 9.98 -35.53
C PRO A 23 39.67 10.95 -34.49
N ARG A 24 40.37 12.05 -34.18
CA ARG A 24 39.89 13.09 -33.27
C ARG A 24 38.71 13.90 -33.81
N THR A 25 38.61 14.04 -35.13
CA THR A 25 37.52 14.79 -35.79
C THR A 25 36.22 13.98 -35.76
N VAL A 26 36.32 12.66 -35.97
CA VAL A 26 35.20 11.72 -35.84
C VAL A 26 34.68 11.70 -34.39
N GLU A 27 35.58 11.64 -33.41
CA GLU A 27 35.22 11.65 -31.98
C GLU A 27 34.49 12.95 -31.56
N GLN A 28 34.88 14.11 -32.10
CA GLN A 28 34.24 15.38 -31.79
C GLN A 28 32.84 15.52 -32.42
N ILE A 29 32.64 15.01 -33.64
CA ILE A 29 31.34 15.00 -34.30
C ILE A 29 30.37 14.05 -33.57
N ASP A 30 30.87 12.90 -33.10
CA ASP A 30 30.08 11.94 -32.32
C ASP A 30 29.62 12.54 -30.97
N LYS A 31 30.52 13.25 -30.28
CA LYS A 31 30.17 13.99 -29.06
C LYS A 31 29.14 15.09 -29.34
N PHE A 32 29.31 15.87 -30.39
CA PHE A 32 28.37 16.93 -30.76
C PHE A 32 26.98 16.39 -31.10
N GLY A 33 26.89 15.32 -31.92
CA GLY A 33 25.63 14.66 -32.24
C GLY A 33 24.94 14.10 -30.99
N THR A 34 25.73 13.50 -30.11
CA THR A 34 25.27 13.02 -28.79
C THR A 34 24.71 14.17 -27.94
N ASP A 35 25.37 15.32 -27.90
CA ASP A 35 24.95 16.47 -27.10
C ASP A 35 23.71 17.16 -27.65
N VAL A 36 23.56 17.26 -28.97
CA VAL A 36 22.33 17.72 -29.62
C VAL A 36 21.17 16.78 -29.30
N ALA A 37 21.36 15.47 -29.44
CA ALA A 37 20.33 14.47 -29.12
C ALA A 37 19.93 14.53 -27.63
N LYS A 38 20.90 14.66 -26.72
CA LYS A 38 20.64 14.85 -25.27
C LYS A 38 19.87 16.13 -25.00
N THR A 39 20.19 17.22 -25.69
CA THR A 39 19.50 18.51 -25.52
C THR A 39 18.05 18.42 -25.98
N ILE A 40 17.78 17.82 -27.14
CA ILE A 40 16.41 17.59 -27.61
C ILE A 40 15.66 16.69 -26.63
N ARG A 41 16.28 15.62 -26.15
CA ARG A 41 15.67 14.72 -25.16
C ARG A 41 15.38 15.44 -23.84
N LEU A 42 16.27 16.32 -23.38
CA LEU A 42 16.06 17.13 -22.18
C LEU A 42 14.91 18.13 -22.36
N LEU A 43 14.83 18.77 -23.52
CA LEU A 43 13.72 19.69 -23.86
C LEU A 43 12.38 18.95 -23.93
N LEU A 44 12.36 17.73 -24.48
CA LEU A 44 11.14 16.91 -24.58
C LEU A 44 10.83 16.10 -23.32
N PHE A 45 11.76 16.02 -22.36
CA PHE A 45 11.63 15.20 -21.16
C PHE A 45 10.34 15.48 -20.37
N PRO A 46 9.92 16.74 -20.12
CA PRO A 46 8.68 17.02 -19.40
C PRO A 46 7.43 16.45 -20.11
N PHE A 47 7.39 16.50 -21.43
CA PHE A 47 6.27 15.95 -22.22
C PHE A 47 6.28 14.42 -22.20
N GLN A 48 7.45 13.81 -22.28
CA GLN A 48 7.60 12.35 -22.15
C GLN A 48 7.13 11.86 -20.78
N VAL A 49 7.53 12.56 -19.71
CA VAL A 49 7.07 12.25 -18.35
C VAL A 49 5.56 12.42 -18.22
N THR A 50 5.01 13.53 -18.74
CA THR A 50 3.57 13.78 -18.67
C THR A 50 2.76 12.74 -19.43
N GLY A 51 3.21 12.34 -20.64
CA GLY A 51 2.60 11.27 -21.41
C GLY A 51 2.61 9.94 -20.67
N ALA A 52 3.75 9.56 -20.07
CA ALA A 52 3.86 8.35 -19.26
C ALA A 52 2.91 8.36 -18.04
N LEU A 53 2.78 9.51 -17.36
CA LEU A 53 1.84 9.69 -16.25
C LEU A 53 0.37 9.60 -16.70
N GLN A 54 0.05 10.13 -17.89
CA GLN A 54 -1.28 10.04 -18.46
C GLN A 54 -1.64 8.59 -18.81
N GLU A 55 -0.80 7.88 -19.56
CA GLU A 55 -1.03 6.48 -19.91
C GLU A 55 -1.22 5.60 -18.67
N ARG A 56 -0.42 5.86 -17.64
CA ARG A 56 -0.54 5.17 -16.35
C ARG A 56 -1.88 5.44 -15.67
N LEU A 57 -2.29 6.70 -15.62
CA LEU A 57 -3.55 7.10 -15.02
C LEU A 57 -4.74 6.48 -15.76
N GLU A 58 -4.72 6.48 -17.09
CA GLU A 58 -5.73 5.83 -17.93
C GLU A 58 -5.85 4.33 -17.59
N ARG A 59 -4.73 3.62 -17.43
CA ARG A 59 -4.74 2.20 -16.99
C ARG A 59 -5.43 2.03 -15.65
N TYR A 60 -5.14 2.89 -14.67
CA TYR A 60 -5.75 2.75 -13.34
C TYR A 60 -7.25 3.12 -13.32
N ILE A 61 -7.67 4.13 -14.08
CA ILE A 61 -9.08 4.51 -14.21
C ILE A 61 -9.86 3.38 -14.90
N ASP A 62 -9.33 2.82 -16.00
CA ASP A 62 -9.93 1.67 -16.67
C ASP A 62 -10.08 0.48 -15.72
N ARG A 63 -9.06 0.19 -14.90
CA ARG A 63 -9.15 -0.84 -13.84
C ARG A 63 -10.21 -0.54 -12.77
N ALA A 64 -10.44 0.72 -12.42
CA ALA A 64 -11.47 1.09 -11.45
C ALA A 64 -12.88 0.93 -12.04
N ILE A 65 -13.08 1.37 -13.28
CA ILE A 65 -14.35 1.26 -14.01
C ILE A 65 -14.74 -0.21 -14.22
N ARG A 66 -13.79 -1.06 -14.62
CA ARG A 66 -14.03 -2.50 -14.85
C ARG A 66 -14.43 -3.26 -13.58
N GLN A 67 -14.18 -2.72 -12.41
CA GLN A 67 -14.62 -3.32 -11.13
C GLN A 67 -16.09 -3.05 -10.81
N VAL A 68 -16.78 -2.19 -11.57
CA VAL A 68 -18.19 -1.86 -11.39
C VAL A 68 -19.02 -2.40 -12.57
N PRO A 69 -20.13 -3.12 -12.33
CA PRO A 69 -21.08 -3.52 -13.38
C PRO A 69 -21.64 -2.30 -14.13
N GLU A 70 -21.82 -2.40 -15.45
CA GLU A 70 -22.25 -1.27 -16.30
C GLU A 70 -23.57 -0.65 -15.84
N GLU A 71 -24.48 -1.48 -15.33
CA GLU A 71 -25.82 -1.11 -14.89
C GLU A 71 -25.79 -0.26 -13.61
N ARG A 72 -24.70 -0.33 -12.84
CA ARG A 72 -24.53 0.37 -11.56
C ARG A 72 -23.56 1.53 -11.64
N ARG A 73 -22.91 1.73 -12.79
CA ARG A 73 -21.93 2.81 -12.95
C ARG A 73 -22.61 4.16 -12.89
N ILE A 74 -22.11 4.99 -11.98
CA ILE A 74 -22.46 6.40 -11.87
C ILE A 74 -21.21 7.26 -12.01
N GLU A 75 -21.41 8.54 -12.32
CA GLU A 75 -20.34 9.51 -12.22
C GLU A 75 -19.99 9.71 -10.73
N PRO A 76 -18.72 9.49 -10.33
CA PRO A 76 -18.32 9.65 -8.94
C PRO A 76 -18.35 11.13 -8.56
N VAL A 77 -18.64 11.42 -7.29
CA VAL A 77 -18.63 12.81 -6.80
C VAL A 77 -17.23 13.39 -6.94
N GLU A 78 -17.13 14.56 -7.56
CA GLU A 78 -15.89 15.28 -7.84
C GLU A 78 -14.98 15.44 -6.63
N SER A 79 -15.56 15.71 -5.45
CA SER A 79 -14.83 15.90 -4.19
C SER A 79 -14.08 14.65 -3.72
N VAL A 80 -14.47 13.47 -4.19
CA VAL A 80 -13.78 12.20 -3.92
C VAL A 80 -12.92 11.80 -5.11
N ALA A 81 -13.43 11.94 -6.33
CA ALA A 81 -12.75 11.48 -7.54
C ALA A 81 -11.48 12.28 -7.85
N TYR A 82 -11.53 13.62 -7.84
CA TYR A 82 -10.38 14.44 -8.25
C TYR A 82 -9.14 14.22 -7.37
N PRO A 83 -9.24 14.24 -6.03
CA PRO A 83 -8.05 14.01 -5.19
C PRO A 83 -7.43 12.64 -5.41
N ILE A 84 -8.26 11.61 -5.59
CA ILE A 84 -7.78 10.25 -5.87
C ILE A 84 -7.03 10.22 -7.19
N VAL A 85 -7.64 10.71 -8.27
CA VAL A 85 -7.06 10.76 -9.63
C VAL A 85 -5.73 11.52 -9.65
N GLU A 86 -5.66 12.65 -8.95
CA GLU A 86 -4.44 13.44 -8.85
C GLU A 86 -3.31 12.68 -8.16
N LYS A 87 -3.59 11.95 -7.06
CA LYS A 87 -2.56 11.14 -6.38
C LYS A 87 -2.18 9.89 -7.17
N LEU A 88 -3.16 9.22 -7.76
CA LEU A 88 -3.00 7.95 -8.48
C LEU A 88 -1.96 8.02 -9.60
N ARG A 89 -1.83 9.17 -10.25
CA ARG A 89 -0.85 9.38 -11.34
C ARG A 89 0.60 9.19 -10.89
N PHE A 90 0.90 9.41 -9.62
CA PHE A 90 2.24 9.30 -9.06
C PHE A 90 2.48 7.98 -8.29
N GLN A 91 1.45 7.14 -8.14
CA GLN A 91 1.54 5.92 -7.35
C GLN A 91 2.23 4.78 -8.11
N PRO A 92 3.11 3.98 -7.48
CA PRO A 92 3.81 2.86 -8.13
C PRO A 92 2.85 1.78 -8.66
N GLU A 93 3.30 1.00 -9.66
CA GLU A 93 2.55 -0.17 -10.15
C GLU A 93 2.89 -1.34 -9.23
N ASN A 94 1.92 -2.23 -8.98
CA ASN A 94 2.05 -3.38 -8.08
C ASN A 94 2.29 -3.03 -6.61
N ASP A 95 1.96 -1.80 -6.20
CA ASP A 95 2.00 -1.39 -4.81
C ASP A 95 0.64 -1.62 -4.12
N PRO A 96 0.60 -2.23 -2.91
CA PRO A 96 -0.65 -2.52 -2.21
C PRO A 96 -1.51 -1.28 -1.93
N ILE A 97 -0.90 -0.14 -1.62
CA ILE A 97 -1.62 1.10 -1.32
C ILE A 97 -2.27 1.64 -2.60
N THR A 98 -1.61 1.49 -3.75
CA THR A 98 -2.17 1.84 -5.06
C THR A 98 -3.47 1.10 -5.35
N GLU A 99 -3.55 -0.19 -5.01
CA GLU A 99 -4.78 -0.98 -5.16
C GLU A 99 -5.94 -0.47 -4.29
N LEU A 100 -5.62 0.10 -3.12
CA LEU A 100 -6.62 0.73 -2.27
C LEU A 100 -7.21 1.99 -2.90
N TYR A 101 -6.38 2.83 -3.54
CA TYR A 101 -6.86 4.01 -4.27
C TYR A 101 -7.79 3.61 -5.42
N ILE A 102 -7.43 2.59 -6.20
CA ILE A 102 -8.25 2.09 -7.31
C ILE A 102 -9.59 1.55 -6.77
N SER A 103 -9.55 0.81 -5.66
CA SER A 103 -10.76 0.26 -5.04
C SER A 103 -11.67 1.36 -4.51
N LEU A 104 -11.13 2.38 -3.84
CA LEU A 104 -11.90 3.52 -3.37
C LEU A 104 -12.55 4.30 -4.52
N LEU A 105 -11.81 4.52 -5.62
CA LEU A 105 -12.36 5.15 -6.82
C LEU A 105 -13.48 4.31 -7.44
N SER A 106 -13.28 2.99 -7.51
CA SER A 106 -14.30 2.05 -7.98
C SER A 106 -15.56 2.11 -7.11
N ARG A 107 -15.43 2.17 -5.78
CA ARG A 107 -16.59 2.33 -4.89
C ARG A 107 -17.32 3.65 -5.10
N ALA A 108 -16.59 4.74 -5.37
CA ALA A 108 -17.21 6.03 -5.67
C ALA A 108 -17.99 6.01 -7.00
N MET A 109 -17.66 5.10 -7.93
CA MET A 109 -18.34 4.91 -9.22
C MET A 109 -19.50 3.90 -9.17
N ASP A 110 -19.71 3.21 -8.05
CA ASP A 110 -20.74 2.18 -7.88
C ASP A 110 -21.98 2.76 -7.18
N GLY A 111 -23.08 2.95 -7.91
CA GLY A 111 -24.28 3.63 -7.40
C GLY A 111 -24.95 2.93 -6.22
N GLU A 112 -24.81 1.62 -6.08
CA GLU A 112 -25.35 0.89 -4.92
C GLU A 112 -24.44 1.01 -3.69
N ARG A 113 -23.13 1.21 -3.90
CA ARG A 113 -22.10 1.19 -2.85
C ARG A 113 -21.42 2.53 -2.62
N VAL A 114 -21.86 3.60 -3.28
CA VAL A 114 -21.28 4.95 -3.19
C VAL A 114 -21.29 5.47 -1.75
N GLY A 115 -22.28 5.08 -0.94
CA GLY A 115 -22.34 5.43 0.49
C GLY A 115 -21.18 4.87 1.32
N GLU A 116 -20.45 3.86 0.81
CA GLU A 116 -19.24 3.32 1.44
C GLU A 116 -18.01 4.18 1.13
N ALA A 117 -18.00 4.96 0.05
CA ALA A 117 -16.87 5.76 -0.39
C ALA A 117 -16.76 7.08 0.41
N HIS A 118 -16.47 6.97 1.71
CA HIS A 118 -16.39 8.13 2.59
C HIS A 118 -15.19 9.06 2.22
N PRO A 119 -15.38 10.39 2.09
CA PRO A 119 -14.30 11.30 1.67
C PRO A 119 -13.03 11.26 2.53
N ALA A 120 -13.17 11.02 3.84
CA ALA A 120 -12.03 10.89 4.74
C ALA A 120 -11.07 9.73 4.39
N PHE A 121 -11.54 8.72 3.65
CA PHE A 121 -10.71 7.57 3.29
C PHE A 121 -9.57 7.95 2.34
N PHE A 122 -9.75 8.99 1.51
CA PHE A 122 -8.64 9.54 0.74
C PHE A 122 -7.48 10.00 1.66
N THR A 123 -7.80 10.79 2.69
CA THR A 123 -6.82 11.28 3.66
C THR A 123 -6.16 10.14 4.44
N VAL A 124 -6.91 9.10 4.80
CA VAL A 124 -6.36 7.89 5.42
C VAL A 124 -5.37 7.19 4.50
N LEU A 125 -5.73 6.97 3.23
CA LEU A 125 -4.85 6.32 2.24
C LEU A 125 -3.54 7.06 2.02
N THR A 126 -3.55 8.40 2.06
CA THR A 126 -2.34 9.20 1.87
C THR A 126 -1.34 9.08 3.02
N GLN A 127 -1.77 8.62 4.19
CA GLN A 127 -0.94 8.52 5.39
C GLN A 127 -0.50 7.07 5.68
N LEU A 128 -1.17 6.08 5.11
CA LEU A 128 -0.98 4.68 5.45
C LEU A 128 0.35 4.11 4.91
N ALA A 129 1.07 3.37 5.76
CA ALA A 129 2.24 2.59 5.37
C ALA A 129 1.85 1.16 4.91
N PRO A 130 2.67 0.49 4.06
CA PRO A 130 2.39 -0.88 3.62
C PRO A 130 2.25 -1.88 4.78
N ASP A 131 3.11 -1.81 5.80
CA ASP A 131 3.05 -2.70 6.98
C ASP A 131 1.80 -2.44 7.84
N GLU A 132 1.31 -1.21 7.89
CA GLU A 132 0.04 -0.86 8.57
C GLU A 132 -1.16 -1.48 7.87
N LEU A 133 -1.12 -1.63 6.55
CA LEU A 133 -2.16 -2.34 5.80
C LEU A 133 -2.15 -3.84 6.13
N ILE A 134 -0.97 -4.47 6.23
CA ILE A 134 -0.83 -5.87 6.65
C ILE A 134 -1.44 -6.05 8.05
N PHE A 135 -1.11 -5.14 8.96
CA PHE A 135 -1.66 -5.10 10.32
C PHE A 135 -3.20 -5.04 10.30
N LEU A 136 -3.79 -4.11 9.54
CA LEU A 136 -5.24 -3.95 9.46
C LEU A 136 -5.95 -5.18 8.90
N HIS A 137 -5.36 -5.81 7.88
CA HIS A 137 -5.92 -7.03 7.30
C HIS A 137 -5.93 -8.20 8.27
N ASP A 138 -4.88 -8.37 9.08
CA ASP A 138 -4.83 -9.42 10.10
C ASP A 138 -5.87 -9.17 11.19
N PHE A 139 -6.01 -7.92 11.64
CA PHE A 139 -6.98 -7.52 12.67
C PHE A 139 -8.44 -7.65 12.20
N ALA A 140 -8.70 -7.47 10.91
CA ALA A 140 -10.06 -7.58 10.38
C ALA A 140 -10.61 -9.02 10.34
N ARG A 141 -9.73 -10.03 10.47
CA ARG A 141 -10.11 -11.46 10.49
C ARG A 141 -10.77 -11.88 11.80
N HIS A 142 -10.52 -11.14 12.86
CA HIS A 142 -10.97 -11.45 14.19
C HIS A 142 -11.81 -10.27 14.74
N ASP A 143 -12.64 -10.54 15.74
CA ASP A 143 -13.31 -9.46 16.46
C ASP A 143 -12.33 -8.71 17.35
N GLU A 144 -11.34 -9.42 17.90
CA GLU A 144 -10.27 -8.90 18.72
C GLU A 144 -8.97 -9.64 18.40
N THR A 145 -7.86 -8.91 18.44
CA THR A 145 -6.51 -9.43 18.26
C THR A 145 -5.73 -9.26 19.55
N VAL A 146 -5.08 -10.32 20.01
CA VAL A 146 -4.22 -10.30 21.20
C VAL A 146 -2.81 -9.88 20.80
N ILE A 147 -2.29 -8.88 21.48
CA ILE A 147 -0.96 -8.32 21.25
C ILE A 147 -0.06 -8.69 22.43
N MET A 148 1.10 -9.25 22.11
CA MET A 148 2.15 -9.55 23.08
C MET A 148 3.34 -8.65 22.81
N SER A 149 3.41 -7.52 23.50
CA SER A 149 4.44 -6.50 23.28
C SER A 149 5.54 -6.58 24.33
N PRO A 150 6.83 -6.44 23.96
CA PRO A 150 7.92 -6.38 24.92
C PRO A 150 7.81 -5.14 25.83
N VAL A 151 8.14 -5.29 27.11
CA VAL A 151 8.21 -4.16 28.05
C VAL A 151 9.64 -3.60 28.04
N GLY A 152 9.80 -2.35 27.62
CA GLY A 152 11.08 -1.64 27.69
C GLY A 152 12.16 -2.10 26.68
N GLN A 153 11.83 -3.00 25.75
CA GLN A 153 12.74 -3.47 24.70
C GLN A 153 12.13 -3.24 23.32
N LYS A 154 12.99 -3.02 22.30
CA LYS A 154 12.57 -2.91 20.89
C LYS A 154 12.62 -4.23 20.12
N VAL A 155 12.92 -5.34 20.82
CA VAL A 155 12.97 -6.68 20.23
C VAL A 155 11.60 -7.31 20.39
N TYR A 156 10.89 -7.47 19.27
CA TYR A 156 9.57 -8.08 19.24
C TYR A 156 9.65 -9.60 19.37
N PRO A 157 8.66 -10.24 20.03
CA PRO A 157 8.76 -11.64 20.39
C PRO A 157 8.57 -12.55 19.18
N ASP A 158 9.51 -13.47 19.02
CA ASP A 158 9.39 -14.56 18.07
C ASP A 158 8.28 -15.56 18.49
N PRO A 159 7.93 -16.55 17.65
CA PRO A 159 6.89 -17.52 17.99
C PRO A 159 7.22 -18.35 19.24
N ALA A 160 8.51 -18.60 19.51
CA ALA A 160 8.93 -19.41 20.64
C ALA A 160 8.70 -18.66 21.97
N LEU A 161 9.03 -17.37 22.01
CA LEU A 161 8.83 -16.51 23.17
C LEU A 161 7.34 -16.29 23.46
N ARG A 162 6.52 -16.10 22.42
CA ARG A 162 5.05 -16.02 22.56
C ARG A 162 4.47 -17.33 23.13
N LYS A 163 4.91 -18.48 22.62
CA LYS A 163 4.49 -19.78 23.14
C LYS A 163 4.91 -20.00 24.60
N ALA A 164 6.17 -19.71 24.93
CA ALA A 164 6.67 -19.80 26.30
C ALA A 164 5.88 -18.89 27.27
N ARG A 165 5.43 -17.71 26.81
CA ARG A 165 4.58 -16.83 27.60
C ARG A 165 3.19 -17.42 27.86
N LEU A 166 2.60 -18.11 26.89
CA LEU A 166 1.31 -18.80 27.02
C LEU A 166 1.43 -20.08 27.87
N ASP A 167 2.55 -20.81 27.77
CA ASP A 167 2.87 -21.97 28.64
C ASP A 167 2.79 -21.59 30.13
N LYS A 168 3.23 -20.38 30.49
CA LYS A 168 3.15 -19.86 31.85
C LYS A 168 1.75 -19.51 32.35
N CYS A 169 0.77 -19.29 31.47
CA CYS A 169 -0.58 -18.84 31.85
C CYS A 169 -1.49 -19.94 32.43
N GLU A 170 -1.04 -21.21 32.48
CA GLU A 170 -1.79 -22.34 33.04
C GLU A 170 -3.24 -22.44 32.51
N MET A 171 -3.44 -22.08 31.25
CA MET A 171 -4.74 -22.07 30.59
C MET A 171 -5.14 -23.47 30.07
N PRO A 172 -6.45 -23.83 30.11
CA PRO A 172 -6.98 -25.02 29.44
C PRO A 172 -6.58 -25.09 27.96
N ALA A 173 -6.43 -26.31 27.43
CA ALA A 173 -5.97 -26.53 26.06
C ALA A 173 -6.87 -25.85 25.00
N GLU A 174 -8.19 -25.84 25.22
CA GLU A 174 -9.16 -25.19 24.33
C GLU A 174 -8.96 -23.66 24.28
N ILE A 175 -8.82 -23.03 25.44
CA ILE A 175 -8.61 -21.58 25.56
C ILE A 175 -7.26 -21.19 24.97
N ARG A 176 -6.24 -22.03 25.16
CA ARG A 176 -4.92 -21.83 24.54
C ARG A 176 -5.02 -21.80 23.03
N ALA A 177 -5.67 -22.79 22.43
CA ALA A 177 -5.82 -22.86 20.97
C ALA A 177 -6.56 -21.63 20.42
N GLU A 178 -7.58 -21.15 21.14
CA GLU A 178 -8.31 -19.92 20.79
C GLU A 178 -7.39 -18.70 20.83
N VAL A 179 -6.63 -18.51 21.91
CA VAL A 179 -5.68 -17.39 22.04
C VAL A 179 -4.59 -17.46 20.98
N GLU A 180 -4.00 -18.62 20.73
CA GLU A 180 -2.98 -18.81 19.68
C GLU A 180 -3.50 -18.44 18.28
N GLY A 181 -4.80 -18.63 18.03
CA GLY A 181 -5.44 -18.26 16.77
C GLY A 181 -5.63 -16.75 16.57
N ILE A 182 -5.77 -15.99 17.66
CA ILE A 182 -6.04 -14.53 17.62
C ILE A 182 -4.82 -13.68 18.01
N VAL A 183 -3.68 -14.29 18.32
CA VAL A 183 -2.44 -13.57 18.64
C VAL A 183 -1.81 -13.01 17.37
N PHE A 184 -1.49 -11.72 17.39
CA PHE A 184 -0.82 -11.05 16.28
C PHE A 184 0.56 -11.64 16.02
N ARG A 185 0.89 -11.85 14.75
CA ARG A 185 2.14 -12.44 14.28
C ARG A 185 3.07 -11.35 13.73
N TYR A 186 4.06 -10.95 14.52
CA TYR A 186 5.03 -9.93 14.11
C TYR A 186 5.83 -10.33 12.87
N GLU A 187 5.95 -11.63 12.58
CA GLU A 187 6.71 -12.16 11.45
C GLU A 187 6.10 -11.84 10.09
N VAL A 188 4.85 -11.35 10.05
CA VAL A 188 4.22 -10.90 8.80
C VAL A 188 4.63 -9.48 8.40
N LEU A 189 5.27 -8.74 9.30
CA LEU A 189 5.69 -7.35 9.05
C LEU A 189 7.08 -7.32 8.41
N SER A 190 7.29 -6.35 7.53
CA SER A 190 8.59 -6.08 6.93
C SER A 190 9.55 -5.49 7.97
N GLN A 191 9.04 -4.63 8.86
CA GLN A 191 9.78 -3.95 9.93
C GLN A 191 9.05 -4.10 11.28
N PRO A 192 9.14 -5.26 11.94
CA PRO A 192 8.46 -5.51 13.22
C PRO A 192 8.82 -4.49 14.32
N GLU A 193 10.03 -3.95 14.32
CA GLU A 193 10.50 -2.95 15.27
C GLU A 193 9.71 -1.63 15.24
N MET A 194 9.06 -1.33 14.11
CA MET A 194 8.24 -0.14 13.92
C MET A 194 6.80 -0.32 14.39
N PHE A 195 6.45 -1.51 14.90
CA PHE A 195 5.12 -1.82 15.40
C PHE A 195 4.51 -0.79 16.37
N PRO A 196 5.23 -0.17 17.34
CA PRO A 196 4.61 0.85 18.20
C PRO A 196 4.10 2.04 17.38
N VAL A 197 4.88 2.45 16.38
CA VAL A 197 4.56 3.60 15.53
C VAL A 197 3.35 3.27 14.66
N TYR A 198 3.33 2.08 14.06
CA TYR A 198 2.19 1.60 13.27
C TYR A 198 0.91 1.56 14.11
N GLN A 199 1.01 1.04 15.33
CA GLN A 199 -0.10 0.94 16.24
C GLN A 199 -0.64 2.33 16.66
N GLU A 200 0.25 3.24 17.07
CA GLU A 200 -0.11 4.60 17.46
C GLU A 200 -0.74 5.37 16.29
N HIS A 201 -0.17 5.24 15.10
CA HIS A 201 -0.65 5.92 13.90
C HIS A 201 -2.01 5.38 13.44
N LEU A 202 -2.20 4.06 13.39
CA LEU A 202 -3.49 3.45 13.07
C LEU A 202 -4.60 3.83 14.07
N GLN A 203 -4.24 3.95 15.35
CA GLN A 203 -5.15 4.44 16.37
C GLN A 203 -5.47 5.94 16.19
N HIS A 204 -4.47 6.76 15.82
CA HIS A 204 -4.66 8.17 15.50
C HIS A 204 -5.59 8.38 14.29
N LEU A 205 -5.46 7.53 13.27
CA LEU A 205 -6.36 7.49 12.11
C LEU A 205 -7.76 6.95 12.46
N GLY A 206 -7.97 6.49 13.70
CA GLY A 206 -9.23 5.95 14.19
C GLY A 206 -9.60 4.60 13.57
N LEU A 207 -8.63 3.86 13.03
CA LEU A 207 -8.87 2.57 12.37
C LEU A 207 -8.87 1.40 13.36
N ILE A 208 -8.13 1.54 14.46
CA ILE A 208 -8.05 0.53 15.53
C ILE A 208 -8.22 1.19 16.90
N GLU A 209 -8.64 0.39 17.87
CA GLU A 209 -8.76 0.82 19.26
C GLU A 209 -8.34 -0.28 20.24
N TYR A 210 -7.88 0.15 21.42
CA TYR A 210 -7.66 -0.76 22.54
C TYR A 210 -8.99 -1.25 23.09
N VAL A 211 -9.03 -2.53 23.42
CA VAL A 211 -10.21 -3.14 24.03
C VAL A 211 -9.84 -3.66 25.40
N SER A 212 -10.74 -3.49 26.36
CA SER A 212 -10.68 -4.20 27.63
C SER A 212 -10.97 -5.71 27.48
N GLY A 213 -11.23 -6.18 26.24
CA GLY A 213 -11.75 -7.48 25.81
C GLY A 213 -10.95 -8.71 26.19
N LEU A 214 -9.79 -8.50 26.84
CA LEU A 214 -9.19 -9.55 27.64
C LEU A 214 -10.10 -10.03 28.79
N GLU A 215 -11.27 -9.46 29.08
CA GLU A 215 -12.17 -9.93 30.15
C GLU A 215 -12.35 -11.45 30.19
N ARG A 216 -12.58 -12.08 29.02
CA ARG A 216 -12.75 -13.54 28.91
C ARG A 216 -11.50 -14.33 29.31
N TYR A 217 -10.32 -13.76 29.09
CA TYR A 217 -9.02 -14.36 29.40
C TYR A 217 -8.33 -13.74 30.62
N ARG A 218 -8.99 -12.78 31.28
CA ARG A 218 -8.39 -11.87 32.25
C ARG A 218 -7.85 -12.63 33.45
N SER A 219 -8.58 -13.64 33.90
CA SER A 219 -8.16 -14.52 34.99
C SER A 219 -6.83 -15.23 34.71
N TYR A 220 -6.56 -15.61 33.45
CA TYR A 220 -5.33 -16.29 33.07
C TYR A 220 -4.15 -15.33 32.90
N PHE A 221 -4.40 -14.10 32.47
CA PHE A 221 -3.35 -13.09 32.28
C PHE A 221 -3.02 -12.32 33.56
N GLN A 222 -3.95 -12.20 34.53
CA GLN A 222 -3.75 -11.51 35.81
C GLN A 222 -3.23 -12.40 36.94
N SER A 223 -3.23 -13.73 36.77
CA SER A 223 -2.90 -14.68 37.84
C SER A 223 -1.42 -14.73 38.24
N LYS A 224 -0.49 -14.09 37.51
CA LYS A 224 0.94 -14.11 37.83
C LYS A 224 1.53 -12.71 37.99
N LYS A 225 2.46 -12.59 38.96
CA LYS A 225 3.25 -11.37 39.23
C LYS A 225 3.99 -10.98 37.95
N ARG A 226 3.75 -9.75 37.50
CA ARG A 226 4.47 -9.08 36.41
C ARG A 226 5.96 -9.12 36.72
N ASP A 227 6.70 -9.98 36.03
CA ASP A 227 8.15 -9.91 35.97
C ASP A 227 8.53 -8.91 34.85
N ASP A 228 9.52 -8.05 35.09
CA ASP A 228 9.95 -7.00 34.15
C ASP A 228 10.52 -7.59 32.85
N SER A 229 10.79 -8.90 32.82
CA SER A 229 11.16 -9.68 31.63
C SER A 229 9.97 -10.14 30.78
N GLU A 230 8.73 -9.89 31.20
CA GLU A 230 7.54 -10.47 30.57
C GLU A 230 6.91 -9.58 29.50
N LEU A 231 6.39 -10.23 28.46
CA LEU A 231 5.57 -9.58 27.44
C LEU A 231 4.30 -9.01 28.08
N SER A 232 4.04 -7.74 27.82
CA SER A 232 2.76 -7.07 28.05
C SER A 232 1.71 -7.68 27.12
N ILE A 233 0.55 -8.04 27.68
CA ILE A 233 -0.56 -8.62 26.93
C ILE A 233 -1.73 -7.66 26.98
N PHE A 234 -2.20 -7.24 25.81
CA PHE A 234 -3.39 -6.42 25.65
C PHE A 234 -4.16 -6.85 24.40
N ALA A 235 -5.41 -6.43 24.29
CA ALA A 235 -6.24 -6.71 23.12
C ALA A 235 -6.58 -5.41 22.38
N MET A 236 -6.70 -5.53 21.06
CA MET A 236 -7.08 -4.45 20.17
C MET A 236 -8.11 -4.95 19.17
N LYS A 237 -8.90 -4.05 18.59
CA LYS A 237 -9.82 -4.39 17.50
C LYS A 237 -9.88 -3.30 16.45
N VAL A 238 -10.39 -3.64 15.28
CA VAL A 238 -10.75 -2.68 14.24
C VAL A 238 -12.02 -1.93 14.65
N THR A 239 -12.00 -0.61 14.56
CA THR A 239 -13.16 0.25 14.86
C THR A 239 -14.24 0.08 13.78
N HIS A 240 -15.45 0.61 14.03
CA HIS A 240 -16.47 0.65 12.98
C HIS A 240 -16.01 1.44 11.74
N PHE A 241 -15.30 2.56 11.97
CA PHE A 241 -14.70 3.37 10.91
C PHE A 241 -13.65 2.59 10.13
N GLY A 242 -12.77 1.85 10.81
CA GLY A 242 -11.77 0.98 10.18
C GLY A 242 -12.39 -0.16 9.37
N ARG A 243 -13.48 -0.76 9.86
CA ARG A 243 -14.21 -1.80 9.10
C ARG A 243 -14.86 -1.22 7.84
N LEU A 244 -15.43 -0.02 7.91
CA LEU A 244 -15.97 0.67 6.74
C LEU A 244 -14.86 1.04 5.75
N PHE A 245 -13.71 1.52 6.25
CA PHE A 245 -12.53 1.80 5.42
C PHE A 245 -12.08 0.56 4.67
N LEU A 246 -11.92 -0.58 5.36
CA LEU A 246 -11.55 -1.83 4.70
C LEU A 246 -12.62 -2.27 3.70
N LYS A 247 -13.91 -2.16 4.04
CA LYS A 247 -15.00 -2.51 3.11
C LYS A 247 -14.97 -1.68 1.81
N ALA A 248 -14.60 -0.40 1.91
CA ALA A 248 -14.53 0.51 0.78
C ALA A 248 -13.24 0.32 -0.05
N CYS A 249 -12.10 0.24 0.63
CA CYS A 249 -10.78 0.29 0.01
C CYS A 249 -10.24 -1.10 -0.35
N THR A 250 -10.77 -2.18 0.21
CA THR A 250 -10.33 -3.53 -0.11
C THR A 250 -11.37 -4.24 -0.95
N ARG A 251 -10.92 -5.08 -1.88
CA ARG A 251 -11.84 -5.97 -2.57
C ARG A 251 -12.47 -6.89 -1.52
N SER A 252 -13.79 -6.79 -1.39
CA SER A 252 -14.55 -7.64 -0.48
C SER A 252 -14.16 -9.10 -0.71
N VAL A 253 -13.70 -9.77 0.35
CA VAL A 253 -13.50 -11.23 0.37
C VAL A 253 -14.84 -11.98 0.23
N ALA A 254 -15.98 -11.28 0.15
CA ALA A 254 -17.31 -11.89 0.12
C ALA A 254 -17.76 -12.44 -1.24
N GLU A 255 -16.90 -12.44 -2.29
CA GLU A 255 -17.19 -13.11 -3.57
C GLU A 255 -16.21 -14.26 -3.91
N SER A 256 -15.32 -14.63 -2.98
CA SER A 256 -14.41 -15.78 -3.10
C SER A 256 -14.71 -16.87 -2.07
N GLY A 257 -15.98 -16.99 -1.69
CA GLY A 257 -16.54 -18.14 -0.98
C GLY A 257 -16.79 -19.34 -1.88
N ASP A 258 -15.96 -19.60 -2.89
CA ASP A 258 -15.81 -20.90 -3.54
C ASP A 258 -14.58 -20.87 -4.45
N LYS A 259 -13.67 -21.84 -4.31
CA LYS A 259 -12.35 -21.96 -4.98
C LYS A 259 -11.29 -20.99 -4.42
N THR A 260 -10.36 -21.41 -3.58
CA THR A 260 -9.32 -22.36 -3.95
C THR A 260 -8.62 -22.85 -2.68
N ALA A 261 -8.93 -24.08 -2.28
CA ALA A 261 -7.90 -24.95 -1.73
C ALA A 261 -6.86 -25.18 -2.84
N ALA A 262 -5.58 -25.19 -2.46
CA ALA A 262 -4.38 -25.49 -3.26
C ALA A 262 -3.66 -24.29 -3.90
N LEU A 263 -2.54 -23.93 -3.26
CA LEU A 263 -1.23 -23.53 -3.81
C LEU A 263 -0.34 -23.40 -2.55
N VAL A 264 0.45 -24.41 -2.17
CA VAL A 264 1.82 -24.68 -2.68
C VAL A 264 2.56 -23.42 -3.08
#